data_AF-A0A9D8QV95-F1
#
_entry.id   AF-A0A9D8QV95-F1
#
_cell.length_a   1.000
_cell.length_b   1.000
_cell.length_c   1.000
_cell.angle_alpha   90.00
_cell.angle_beta   90.00
_cell.angle_gamma   90.00
#
_symmetry.space_group_name_H-M   'P 1'
#
loop_
_entity.id
_entity.type
_entity.pdbx_description
1 polymer ?
#
loop_
_entity_poly.entity_id
_entity_poly.type
_entity_poly.pdbx_seq_one_letter_code
_entity_poly.pdbx_strand_id
1 'polypeptide(L)'
;MLLIGVTCTSCLTTLLTVATATQRPATTTVVTTNPQPVVYSTPVSTTTTVRTSASRATSTTVRVNAMTTDISMHLDLQAVAAAFAQSSSIEEFEMILNSSRYMISNLDLNHDGYIDYLRVMEVINSYNHVFVIQAVLAYNVYQNVAALTLEMGYDT
;
A
#
# COMPACT_ATOMS: atom_id res chain seq x y z
N MET A 1 -11.34 72.60 -23.44
CA MET A 1 -10.88 72.56 -22.04
C MET A 1 -10.98 71.12 -21.57
N LEU A 2 -9.85 70.56 -21.15
CA LEU A 2 -9.69 69.24 -20.55
C LEU A 2 -10.35 69.24 -19.15
N LEU A 3 -10.95 68.12 -18.72
CA LEU A 3 -10.67 67.42 -17.44
C LEU A 3 -11.69 66.27 -17.24
N ILE A 4 -11.27 65.00 -17.12
CA ILE A 4 -11.05 64.21 -15.87
C ILE A 4 -12.30 64.28 -14.95
N GLY A 5 -12.94 63.23 -14.45
CA GLY A 5 -12.63 61.82 -14.20
C GLY A 5 -13.35 61.44 -12.89
N VAL A 6 -13.81 60.18 -12.79
CA VAL A 6 -14.02 59.32 -11.58
C VAL A 6 -14.78 59.93 -10.37
N THR A 7 -15.90 59.37 -9.90
CA THR A 7 -16.02 58.30 -8.87
C THR A 7 -17.52 58.12 -8.54
N CYS A 8 -18.06 56.90 -8.57
CA CYS A 8 -18.17 55.90 -7.49
C CYS A 8 -19.01 56.35 -6.27
N THR A 9 -20.30 55.98 -6.24
CA THR A 9 -21.14 55.57 -5.08
C THR A 9 -22.58 55.44 -5.62
N SER A 10 -23.33 54.35 -5.47
CA SER A 10 -23.70 53.72 -4.21
C SER A 10 -24.60 52.49 -4.44
N CYS A 11 -24.48 51.53 -3.52
CA CYS A 11 -25.49 50.61 -2.97
C CYS A 11 -26.50 49.92 -3.91
N LEU A 12 -26.38 48.59 -4.06
CA LEU A 12 -27.56 47.73 -3.93
C LEU A 12 -27.25 46.38 -3.30
N THR A 13 -28.13 46.07 -2.37
CA THR A 13 -28.27 44.98 -1.42
C THR A 13 -28.42 43.56 -2.01
N THR A 14 -27.81 42.59 -1.32
CA THR A 14 -28.43 41.37 -0.79
C THR A 14 -28.74 40.15 -1.70
N LEU A 15 -27.98 39.07 -1.38
CA LEU A 15 -28.26 37.64 -1.23
C LEU A 15 -28.76 36.71 -2.37
N LEU A 16 -27.96 35.63 -2.51
CA LEU A 16 -28.29 34.21 -2.72
C LEU A 16 -29.17 33.79 -3.91
N THR A 17 -28.61 32.96 -4.80
CA THR A 17 -29.09 31.58 -5.06
C THR A 17 -28.01 30.78 -5.80
N VAL A 18 -27.94 29.50 -5.45
CA VAL A 18 -26.93 28.46 -5.76
C VAL A 18 -26.89 28.06 -7.24
N ALA A 19 -25.71 27.58 -7.63
CA ALA A 19 -25.26 27.08 -8.92
C ALA A 19 -26.09 25.94 -9.54
N THR A 20 -26.03 25.86 -10.88
CA THR A 20 -25.69 24.63 -11.63
C THR A 20 -25.16 25.03 -13.01
N ALA A 21 -23.86 24.85 -13.25
CA ALA A 21 -23.30 24.90 -14.60
C ALA A 21 -23.39 23.49 -15.21
N THR A 22 -24.20 23.34 -16.26
CA THR A 22 -24.24 22.15 -17.11
C THR A 22 -22.95 22.07 -17.92
N GLN A 23 -22.02 21.21 -17.51
CA GLN A 23 -20.79 20.95 -18.25
C GLN A 23 -21.01 19.79 -19.24
N ARG A 24 -20.79 20.09 -20.51
CA ARG A 24 -20.95 19.20 -21.68
C ARG A 24 -20.10 17.92 -21.54
N PRO A 25 -20.65 16.72 -21.80
CA PRO A 25 -19.84 15.50 -21.78
C PRO A 25 -18.91 15.45 -23.00
N ALA A 26 -17.62 15.23 -22.74
CA ALA A 26 -16.63 14.95 -23.76
C ALA A 26 -16.82 13.51 -24.26
N THR A 27 -16.96 13.35 -25.58
CA THR A 27 -16.94 12.05 -26.25
C THR A 27 -15.52 11.49 -26.18
N THR A 28 -15.33 10.34 -25.55
CA THR A 28 -14.08 9.57 -25.60
C THR A 28 -14.37 8.17 -26.11
N THR A 29 -13.64 7.80 -27.16
CA THR A 29 -13.71 6.57 -27.95
C THR A 29 -13.54 5.32 -27.08
N VAL A 30 -14.44 4.35 -27.23
CA VAL A 30 -14.35 3.03 -26.60
C VAL A 30 -13.25 2.22 -27.30
N VAL A 31 -12.10 2.08 -26.65
CA VAL A 31 -11.12 1.03 -26.97
C VAL A 31 -11.53 -0.21 -26.18
N THR A 32 -12.08 -1.20 -26.87
CA THR A 32 -12.32 -2.54 -26.33
C THR A 32 -10.98 -3.18 -25.99
N THR A 33 -10.51 -2.98 -24.76
CA THR A 33 -9.66 -3.96 -24.10
C THR A 33 -10.58 -4.81 -23.27
N ASN A 34 -10.63 -6.11 -23.56
CA ASN A 34 -11.34 -7.11 -22.79
C ASN A 34 -10.99 -6.93 -21.30
N PRO A 35 -11.89 -6.41 -20.43
CA PRO A 35 -11.58 -6.31 -19.03
C PRO A 35 -11.65 -7.73 -18.49
N GLN A 36 -10.49 -8.36 -18.29
CA GLN A 36 -10.41 -9.50 -17.38
C GLN A 36 -11.03 -9.01 -16.07
N PRO A 37 -12.05 -9.71 -15.52
CA PRO A 37 -12.64 -9.30 -14.27
C PRO A 37 -11.55 -9.34 -13.21
N VAL A 38 -11.18 -8.18 -12.68
CA VAL A 38 -10.41 -8.08 -11.44
C VAL A 38 -11.28 -8.71 -10.36
N VAL A 39 -10.99 -9.98 -10.06
CA VAL A 39 -11.61 -10.69 -8.94
C VAL A 39 -11.12 -9.97 -7.70
N TYR A 40 -11.95 -9.08 -7.17
CA TYR A 40 -11.78 -8.55 -5.83
C TYR A 40 -12.05 -9.70 -4.86
N SER A 41 -11.06 -10.58 -4.71
CA SER A 41 -11.02 -11.55 -3.62
C SER A 41 -11.22 -10.77 -2.33
N THR A 42 -12.22 -11.17 -1.55
CA THR A 42 -12.45 -10.61 -0.21
C THR A 42 -11.13 -10.69 0.56
N PRO A 43 -10.66 -9.62 1.21
CA PRO A 43 -9.42 -9.67 1.95
C PRO A 43 -9.56 -10.69 3.08
N VAL A 44 -8.93 -11.84 2.91
CA VAL A 44 -8.79 -12.88 3.93
C VAL A 44 -7.37 -12.77 4.43
N SER A 45 -7.23 -12.20 5.62
CA SER A 45 -5.94 -12.04 6.28
C SER A 45 -5.55 -13.35 6.95
N THR A 46 -4.52 -14.01 6.43
CA THR A 46 -3.81 -15.04 7.20
C THR A 46 -2.79 -14.31 8.07
N THR A 47 -2.88 -14.47 9.39
CA THR A 47 -1.97 -13.80 10.34
C THR A 47 -1.02 -14.80 10.97
N THR A 48 0.29 -14.58 10.82
CA THR A 48 1.33 -15.28 11.59
C THR A 48 1.92 -14.34 12.63
N THR A 49 2.07 -14.82 13.87
CA THR A 49 2.70 -14.07 14.96
C THR A 49 4.02 -14.73 15.35
N VAL A 50 5.12 -13.98 15.25
CA VAL A 50 6.44 -14.41 15.75
C VAL A 50 6.85 -13.49 16.90
N ARG A 51 7.29 -14.10 18.01
CA ARG A 51 7.84 -13.38 19.16
C ARG A 51 9.35 -13.58 19.17
N THR A 52 10.11 -12.48 19.18
CA THR A 52 11.56 -12.53 19.38
C THR A 52 11.90 -11.91 20.73
N SER A 53 12.66 -12.65 21.55
CA SER A 53 13.13 -12.19 22.86
C SER A 53 14.59 -11.74 22.74
N ALA A 54 14.80 -10.44 22.51
CA ALA A 54 16.12 -9.84 22.53
C ALA A 54 16.36 -9.17 23.91
N SER A 55 16.99 -9.90 24.82
CA SER A 55 17.33 -9.50 26.20
C SER A 55 16.14 -9.30 27.16
N ARG A 56 16.45 -9.32 28.46
CA ARG A 56 15.62 -9.75 29.61
C ARG A 56 14.35 -8.90 29.95
N ALA A 57 13.77 -8.12 29.03
CA ALA A 57 12.52 -7.38 29.29
C ALA A 57 11.71 -6.92 28.06
N THR A 58 12.16 -7.14 26.82
CA THR A 58 11.46 -6.62 25.63
C THR A 58 11.06 -7.75 24.68
N SER A 59 9.76 -7.98 24.54
CA SER A 59 9.20 -8.91 23.56
C SER A 59 8.71 -8.16 22.34
N THR A 60 9.33 -8.35 21.17
CA THR A 60 8.82 -7.80 19.91
C THR A 60 7.88 -8.81 19.29
N THR A 61 6.63 -8.40 19.07
CA THR A 61 5.63 -9.20 18.37
C THR A 61 5.51 -8.71 16.94
N VAL A 62 5.88 -9.56 15.98
CA VAL A 62 5.70 -9.30 14.54
C VAL A 62 4.42 -10.00 14.10
N ARG A 63 3.46 -9.23 13.61
CA ARG A 63 2.26 -9.77 12.94
C ARG A 63 2.39 -9.59 11.44
N VAL A 64 2.32 -10.67 10.68
CA VAL A 64 2.33 -10.64 9.21
C VAL A 64 0.94 -11.00 8.69
N ASN A 65 0.34 -10.14 7.89
CA ASN A 65 -0.99 -10.30 7.33
C ASN A 65 -0.91 -10.37 5.81
N ALA A 66 -1.30 -11.48 5.19
CA ALA A 66 -1.49 -11.54 3.74
C ALA A 66 -2.76 -10.80 3.29
N MET A 67 -2.77 -10.21 2.09
CA MET A 67 -3.93 -9.48 1.57
C MET A 67 -5.02 -10.41 1.01
N THR A 68 -4.64 -11.59 0.52
CA THR A 68 -5.57 -12.61 0.01
C THR A 68 -5.07 -14.01 0.40
N THR A 69 -5.96 -15.01 0.35
CA THR A 69 -5.59 -16.41 0.61
C THR A 69 -4.66 -16.97 -0.46
N ASP A 70 -4.87 -16.62 -1.73
CA ASP A 70 -4.01 -17.08 -2.82
C ASP A 70 -2.56 -16.61 -2.66
N ILE A 71 -2.37 -15.44 -2.04
CA ILE A 71 -1.05 -14.93 -1.67
C ILE A 71 -0.44 -15.75 -0.53
N SER A 72 -1.19 -16.07 0.53
CA SER A 72 -0.65 -16.84 1.66
C SER A 72 -0.32 -18.30 1.32
N MET A 73 -0.81 -18.82 0.19
CA MET A 73 -0.43 -20.14 -0.33
C MET A 73 0.93 -20.14 -1.03
N HIS A 74 1.39 -19.00 -1.54
CA HIS A 74 2.64 -18.86 -2.31
C HIS A 74 3.68 -17.96 -1.62
N LEU A 75 3.36 -17.50 -0.40
CA LEU A 75 4.23 -16.72 0.46
C LEU A 75 4.23 -17.31 1.87
N ASP A 76 5.38 -17.81 2.32
CA ASP A 76 5.52 -18.34 3.67
C ASP A 76 5.57 -17.17 4.68
N LEU A 77 4.43 -16.87 5.30
CA LEU A 77 4.29 -15.77 6.26
C LEU A 77 5.14 -15.95 7.53
N GLN A 78 5.47 -17.19 7.88
CA GLN A 78 6.36 -17.47 9.01
C GLN A 78 7.81 -17.17 8.62
N ALA A 79 8.23 -17.59 7.43
CA ALA A 79 9.55 -17.26 6.90
C ALA A 79 9.71 -15.75 6.68
N VAL A 80 8.66 -15.05 6.22
CA VAL A 80 8.63 -13.57 6.12
C VAL A 80 8.85 -12.93 7.49
N ALA A 81 8.13 -13.39 8.52
CA ALA A 81 8.30 -12.88 9.89
C ALA A 81 9.71 -13.15 10.44
N ALA A 82 10.25 -14.35 10.17
CA ALA A 82 11.59 -14.74 10.61
C ALA A 82 12.70 -13.97 9.87
N ALA A 83 12.53 -13.72 8.56
CA ALA A 83 13.44 -12.91 7.76
C ALA A 83 13.45 -11.47 8.27
N PHE A 84 12.27 -10.90 8.54
CA PHE A 84 12.15 -9.56 9.11
C PHE A 84 12.87 -9.46 10.45
N ALA A 85 12.69 -10.43 11.34
CA ALA A 85 13.32 -10.43 12.66
C ALA A 85 14.85 -10.62 12.63
N GLN A 86 15.40 -11.21 11.57
CA GLN A 86 16.85 -11.39 11.38
C GLN A 86 17.52 -10.24 10.65
N SER A 87 16.74 -9.43 9.94
CA SER A 87 17.26 -8.36 9.09
C SER A 87 17.62 -7.14 9.94
N SER A 88 18.77 -6.54 9.65
CA SER A 88 19.21 -5.30 10.32
C SER A 88 18.70 -4.04 9.62
N SER A 89 18.29 -4.15 8.36
CA SER A 89 17.73 -3.06 7.56
C SER A 89 16.62 -3.53 6.62
N ILE A 90 15.86 -2.57 6.07
CA ILE A 90 14.80 -2.85 5.09
C ILE A 90 15.39 -3.45 3.81
N GLU A 91 16.57 -2.97 3.39
CA GLU A 91 17.27 -3.46 2.20
C GLU A 91 17.72 -4.91 2.37
N GLU A 92 18.24 -5.26 3.55
CA GLU A 92 18.61 -6.65 3.87
C GLU A 92 17.37 -7.56 3.89
N PHE A 93 16.28 -7.06 4.46
CA PHE A 93 15.01 -7.77 4.48
C PHE A 93 14.47 -8.02 3.05
N GLU A 94 14.47 -6.99 2.20
CA GLU A 94 14.04 -7.10 0.80
C GLU A 94 14.94 -8.07 0.01
N MET A 95 16.25 -8.05 0.26
CA MET A 95 17.19 -8.99 -0.35
C MET A 95 16.92 -10.44 0.08
N ILE A 96 16.68 -10.70 1.36
CA ILE A 96 16.34 -12.03 1.88
C ILE A 96 15.01 -12.50 1.30
N LEU A 97 14.02 -11.62 1.26
CA LEU A 97 12.68 -11.88 0.75
C LEU A 97 12.70 -12.31 -0.72
N ASN A 98 13.50 -11.66 -1.55
CA ASN A 98 13.64 -11.96 -2.98
C ASN A 98 14.77 -12.97 -3.29
N SER A 99 15.38 -13.57 -2.27
CA SER A 99 16.48 -14.50 -2.48
C SER A 99 15.96 -15.88 -2.90
N SER A 100 16.48 -16.38 -4.03
CA SER A 100 16.25 -17.76 -4.47
C SER A 100 16.75 -18.81 -3.47
N ARG A 101 17.65 -18.44 -2.55
CA ARG A 101 18.19 -19.34 -1.53
C ARG A 101 17.18 -19.69 -0.45
N TYR A 102 16.36 -18.74 -0.04
CA TYR A 102 15.43 -18.92 1.08
C TYR A 102 14.03 -19.34 0.63
N MET A 103 13.73 -19.22 -0.68
CA MET A 103 12.46 -19.65 -1.29
C MET A 103 11.22 -19.12 -0.53
N ILE A 104 11.30 -17.89 -0.02
CA ILE A 104 10.26 -17.28 0.83
C ILE A 104 9.04 -16.93 0.00
N SER A 105 9.26 -16.40 -1.21
CA SER A 105 8.22 -16.07 -2.18
C SER A 105 8.39 -16.91 -3.45
N ASN A 106 7.27 -17.38 -3.99
CA ASN A 106 7.18 -17.97 -5.32
C ASN A 106 5.94 -17.40 -6.04
N LEU A 107 5.84 -16.07 -6.04
CA LEU A 107 4.68 -15.34 -6.55
C LEU A 107 4.87 -15.01 -8.03
N ASP A 108 3.92 -15.42 -8.86
CA ASP A 108 3.75 -15.01 -10.26
C ASP A 108 2.29 -14.56 -10.42
N LEU A 109 2.03 -13.32 -10.00
CA LEU A 109 0.72 -12.70 -9.89
C LEU A 109 0.21 -12.16 -11.23
N ASN A 110 1.12 -11.79 -12.14
CA ASN A 110 0.76 -11.31 -13.48
C ASN A 110 0.74 -12.45 -14.53
N HIS A 111 1.15 -13.67 -14.15
CA HIS A 111 1.17 -14.87 -14.98
C HIS A 111 2.04 -14.75 -16.23
N ASP A 112 3.17 -14.05 -16.11
CA ASP A 112 4.16 -13.94 -17.20
C ASP A 112 5.21 -15.06 -17.19
N GLY A 113 5.16 -15.94 -16.18
CA GLY A 113 6.06 -17.07 -16.00
C GLY A 113 7.35 -16.72 -15.26
N TYR A 114 7.48 -15.49 -14.74
CA TYR A 114 8.58 -15.05 -13.89
C TYR A 114 8.09 -14.80 -12.46
N ILE A 115 8.99 -14.97 -11.49
CA ILE A 115 8.70 -14.63 -10.09
C ILE A 115 8.73 -13.11 -9.96
N ASP A 116 7.62 -12.53 -9.46
CA ASP A 116 7.47 -11.11 -9.24
C ASP A 116 8.45 -10.57 -8.20
N TYR A 117 8.98 -9.38 -8.46
CA TYR A 117 9.81 -8.66 -7.50
C TYR A 117 8.96 -8.06 -6.38
N LEU A 118 9.35 -8.33 -5.13
CA LEU A 118 8.71 -7.78 -3.94
C LEU A 118 9.52 -6.60 -3.41
N ARG A 119 8.91 -5.41 -3.39
CA ARG A 119 9.47 -4.24 -2.69
C ARG A 119 8.84 -4.07 -1.32
N VAL A 120 9.58 -3.49 -0.39
CA VAL A 120 9.14 -3.20 0.97
C VAL A 120 9.05 -1.70 1.18
N MET A 121 7.91 -1.24 1.71
CA MET A 121 7.69 0.15 2.06
C MET A 121 7.37 0.27 3.54
N GLU A 122 8.07 1.16 4.24
CA GLU A 122 7.70 1.52 5.61
C GLU A 122 6.66 2.63 5.61
N VAL A 123 5.61 2.43 6.41
CA VAL A 123 4.57 3.41 6.71
C VAL A 123 4.56 3.61 8.21
N ILE A 124 4.99 4.79 8.65
CA ILE A 124 4.99 5.17 10.06
C ILE A 124 3.60 5.72 10.40
N ASN A 125 2.87 5.04 11.28
CA ASN A 125 1.60 5.54 11.81
C ASN A 125 1.70 5.76 13.32
N SER A 126 1.99 7.01 13.71
CA SER A 126 2.16 7.47 15.09
C SER A 126 3.25 6.68 15.83
N TYR A 127 2.89 5.56 16.46
CA TYR A 127 3.79 4.70 17.24
C TYR A 127 3.95 3.29 16.64
N ASN A 128 3.13 2.94 15.64
CA ASN A 128 3.17 1.64 15.01
C ASN A 128 3.96 1.73 13.71
N HIS A 129 5.02 0.94 13.62
CA HIS A 129 5.74 0.70 12.37
C HIS A 129 4.98 -0.35 11.58
N VAL A 130 4.45 0.05 10.43
CA VAL A 130 3.78 -0.84 9.49
C VAL A 130 4.63 -0.97 8.25
N PHE A 131 5.01 -2.18 7.88
CA PHE A 131 5.74 -2.45 6.65
C PHE A 131 4.79 -3.08 5.64
N VAL A 132 4.70 -2.53 4.44
CA VAL A 132 3.87 -3.05 3.37
C VAL A 132 4.77 -3.68 2.32
N ILE A 133 4.54 -4.95 2.03
CA ILE A 133 5.17 -5.69 0.93
C ILE A 133 4.30 -5.52 -0.31
N GLN A 134 4.91 -5.08 -1.41
CA GLN A 134 4.25 -4.88 -2.69
C GLN A 134 4.97 -5.62 -3.81
N ALA A 135 4.20 -6.31 -4.66
CA ALA A 135 4.71 -6.87 -5.91
C ALA A 135 4.72 -5.79 -6.99
N VAL A 136 5.79 -5.75 -7.78
CA VAL A 136 5.93 -4.89 -8.96
C VAL A 136 5.55 -5.68 -10.20
N LEU A 137 4.33 -5.48 -10.71
CA LEU A 137 3.78 -6.29 -11.81
C LEU A 137 4.15 -5.72 -13.19
N ALA A 138 4.25 -4.40 -13.28
CA ALA A 138 4.64 -3.66 -14.49
C ALA A 138 5.05 -2.23 -14.14
N TYR A 139 5.41 -1.43 -15.15
CA TYR A 139 5.71 -0.01 -14.96
C TYR A 139 4.53 0.73 -14.32
N ASN A 140 4.73 1.22 -13.10
CA ASN A 140 3.71 1.87 -12.28
C ASN A 140 2.49 1.01 -11.91
N VAL A 141 2.60 -0.33 -11.99
CA VAL A 141 1.55 -1.26 -11.55
C VAL A 141 2.06 -2.06 -10.37
N TYR A 142 1.38 -1.91 -9.23
CA TYR A 142 1.76 -2.51 -7.96
C TYR A 142 0.57 -3.20 -7.30
N GLN A 143 0.83 -4.31 -6.63
CA GLN A 143 -0.17 -5.01 -5.82
C GLN A 143 0.35 -5.21 -4.40
N ASN A 144 -0.47 -4.91 -3.39
CA ASN A 144 -0.14 -5.20 -2.00
C ASN A 144 -0.21 -6.71 -1.76
N VAL A 145 0.86 -7.28 -1.20
CA VAL A 145 0.99 -8.72 -0.96
C VAL A 145 0.74 -9.01 0.51
N ALA A 146 1.46 -8.32 1.39
CA ALA A 146 1.36 -8.51 2.83
C ALA A 146 1.65 -7.21 3.59
N ALA A 147 1.19 -7.15 4.83
CA ALA A 147 1.51 -6.08 5.77
C ALA A 147 2.09 -6.67 7.06
N LEU A 148 3.21 -6.12 7.52
CA LEU A 148 3.80 -6.44 8.82
C LEU A 148 3.48 -5.33 9.80
N THR A 149 3.03 -5.68 10.99
CA THR A 149 2.83 -4.76 12.11
C THR A 149 3.75 -5.16 13.24
N LEU A 150 4.52 -4.20 13.74
CA LEU A 150 5.35 -4.37 14.92
C LEU A 150 4.62 -3.85 16.15
N GLU A 151 4.46 -4.73 17.13
CA GLU A 151 3.97 -4.39 18.46
C GLU A 151 5.09 -4.63 19.47
N MET A 152 5.50 -3.56 20.16
CA MET A 152 6.46 -3.64 21.26
C MET A 152 5.74 -4.03 22.54
N GLY A 153 6.03 -5.21 23.08
CA GLY A 153 5.58 -5.63 24.40
C GLY A 153 6.56 -5.16 25.47
N TYR A 154 6.09 -4.33 26.40
CA TYR A 154 6.78 -4.04 27.66
C TYR A 154 6.39 -5.13 28.66
N ASP A 155 7.32 -6.00 29.03
CA ASP A 155 7.09 -6.95 30.13
C ASP A 155 7.38 -6.20 31.44
N THR A 156 6.33 -5.90 32.22
CA THR A 156 6.39 -5.08 33.45
C THR A 156 6.77 -5.88 34.68
#